data_AF-A0A3M6VV48-F1
#
_entry.id   AF-A0A3M6VV48-F1
#
_cell.length_a   1.000
_cell.length_b   1.000
_cell.length_c   1.000
_cell.angle_alpha   90.00
_cell.angle_beta   90.00
_cell.angle_gamma   90.00
#
_symmetry.space_group_name_H-M   'P 1'
#
loop_
_entity.id
_entity.type
_entity.pdbx_description
1 polymer ?
#
loop_
_entity_poly.entity_id
_entity_poly.type
_entity_poly.pdbx_seq_one_letter_code
_entity_poly.pdbx_strand_id
1 'polypeptide(L)'
;MLYIARKIREPVVAQFSRKCQALTEEMTCSSCHPLMGTWEMKNVCPSLCNDWYKVCKDEYYAHSGAGTLTPCYGNALVCSPLKAITDNGANFCVLMGFHVGSEADAEGIDCFDGSVPEMIGEVEPTEPLQVRLQRMLEEEAENPSGLFIAGVFILITMVLMGRRLVRQIGDPFGGDQLSLEEVRRVQQERYERGEQMYDDETDSSSNEEMELRPTINQEIDETENNTSGTS
;
A
#
# COMPACT_ATOMS: atom_id res chain seq x y z
N MET A 1 -13.01 4.12 -9.21
CA MET A 1 -11.69 4.80 -9.17
C MET A 1 -10.47 3.87 -9.32
N LEU A 2 -10.48 2.63 -8.81
CA LEU A 2 -9.31 1.73 -8.83
C LEU A 2 -8.72 1.45 -10.23
N TYR A 3 -9.55 1.44 -11.28
CA TYR A 3 -9.16 1.13 -12.65
C TYR A 3 -8.29 2.23 -13.31
N ILE A 4 -8.62 3.50 -13.08
CA ILE A 4 -7.88 4.64 -13.67
C ILE A 4 -6.50 4.76 -13.03
N ALA A 5 -6.43 4.64 -11.69
CA ALA A 5 -5.16 4.65 -10.96
C ALA A 5 -4.23 3.50 -11.40
N ARG A 6 -4.80 2.35 -11.76
CA ARG A 6 -4.03 1.21 -12.29
C ARG A 6 -3.46 1.53 -13.68
N LYS A 7 -4.27 2.07 -14.59
CA LYS A 7 -3.81 2.48 -15.94
C LYS A 7 -2.74 3.57 -15.93
N ILE A 8 -2.81 4.53 -15.00
CA ILE A 8 -1.78 5.58 -14.88
C ILE A 8 -0.40 4.98 -14.54
N ARG A 9 -0.35 3.89 -13.77
CA ARG A 9 0.92 3.23 -13.39
C ARG A 9 1.48 2.30 -14.47
N GLU A 10 0.69 1.93 -15.47
CA GLU A 10 1.09 1.04 -16.55
C GLU A 10 2.37 1.48 -17.28
N PRO A 11 2.50 2.73 -17.78
CA PRO A 11 3.71 3.13 -18.51
C PRO A 11 4.96 3.24 -17.61
N VAL A 12 4.78 3.38 -16.29
CA VAL A 12 5.89 3.33 -15.32
C VAL A 12 6.40 1.89 -15.16
N VAL A 13 5.50 0.92 -15.05
CA VAL A 13 5.85 -0.50 -14.93
C VAL A 13 6.44 -1.04 -16.24
N ALA A 14 5.98 -0.53 -17.38
CA ALA A 14 6.51 -0.85 -18.71
C ALA A 14 7.84 -0.15 -19.04
N GLN A 15 8.41 0.64 -18.11
CA GLN A 15 9.68 1.36 -18.27
C GLN A 15 9.74 2.30 -19.48
N PHE A 16 8.62 2.93 -19.83
CA PHE A 16 8.59 3.91 -20.92
C PHE A 16 9.48 5.12 -20.61
N SER A 17 9.95 5.81 -21.65
CA SER A 17 10.60 7.10 -21.49
C SER A 17 9.66 8.12 -20.85
N ARG A 18 10.20 9.06 -20.05
CA ARG A 18 9.38 10.06 -19.33
C ARG A 18 8.43 10.85 -20.24
N LYS A 19 8.82 11.09 -21.49
CA LYS A 19 7.98 11.82 -22.44
C LYS A 19 6.79 10.99 -22.93
N CYS A 20 7.01 9.72 -23.22
CA CYS A 20 5.94 8.79 -23.56
C CYS A 20 5.03 8.54 -22.35
N GLN A 21 5.59 8.44 -21.13
CA GLN A 21 4.83 8.34 -19.88
C GLN A 21 3.86 9.52 -19.74
N ALA A 22 4.35 10.76 -19.83
CA ALA A 22 3.52 11.95 -19.67
C ALA A 22 2.31 11.98 -20.64
N LEU A 23 2.54 11.75 -21.94
CA LEU A 23 1.44 11.69 -22.92
C LEU A 23 0.53 10.48 -22.69
N THR A 24 1.05 9.34 -22.28
CA THR A 24 0.22 8.16 -21.99
C THR A 24 -0.66 8.39 -20.76
N GLU A 25 -0.16 9.10 -19.74
CA GLU A 25 -0.93 9.52 -18.56
C GLU A 25 -2.04 10.49 -18.96
N GLU A 26 -1.73 11.50 -19.78
CA GLU A 26 -2.71 12.44 -20.34
C GLU A 26 -3.81 11.74 -21.14
N MET A 27 -3.43 10.82 -22.02
CA MET A 27 -4.37 9.99 -22.79
C MET A 27 -5.20 9.07 -21.90
N THR A 28 -4.64 8.56 -20.80
CA THR A 28 -5.37 7.76 -19.82
C THR A 28 -6.40 8.61 -19.06
N CYS A 29 -6.05 9.87 -18.77
CA CYS A 29 -6.92 10.84 -18.13
C CYS A 29 -8.03 11.38 -19.06
N SER A 30 -8.00 11.09 -20.36
CA SER A 30 -9.07 11.48 -21.29
C SER A 30 -10.47 11.03 -20.83
N SER A 31 -10.60 9.90 -20.15
CA SER A 31 -11.89 9.46 -19.58
C SER A 31 -12.44 10.37 -18.48
N CYS A 32 -11.59 11.19 -17.88
CA CYS A 32 -11.95 12.18 -16.87
C CYS A 32 -12.35 13.52 -17.50
N HIS A 33 -12.06 13.74 -18.78
CA HIS A 33 -12.46 14.96 -19.47
C HIS A 33 -14.00 15.03 -19.54
N PRO A 34 -14.64 16.14 -19.16
CA PRO A 34 -16.09 16.20 -18.97
C PRO A 34 -16.86 15.80 -20.23
N LEU A 35 -16.39 16.22 -21.41
CA LEU A 35 -17.05 15.90 -22.69
C LEU A 35 -16.76 14.47 -23.18
N MET A 36 -15.60 13.90 -22.82
CA MET A 36 -15.22 12.55 -23.26
C MET A 36 -15.86 11.49 -22.35
N GLY A 37 -15.89 11.75 -21.04
CA GLY A 37 -16.53 10.90 -20.05
C GLY A 37 -18.05 10.83 -20.20
N THR A 38 -18.69 11.90 -20.70
CA THR A 38 -20.12 11.94 -21.02
C THR A 38 -20.46 11.43 -22.43
N TRP A 39 -19.45 11.04 -23.22
CA TRP A 39 -19.59 10.63 -24.62
C TRP A 39 -20.14 11.70 -25.59
N GLU A 40 -20.14 12.97 -25.18
CA GLU A 40 -20.49 14.11 -26.03
C GLU A 40 -19.40 14.34 -27.09
N MET A 41 -18.15 14.19 -26.69
CA MET A 41 -16.98 14.12 -27.55
C MET A 41 -16.45 12.69 -27.55
N LYS A 42 -16.17 12.13 -28.73
CA LYS A 42 -15.67 10.74 -28.88
C LYS A 42 -14.32 10.66 -29.56
N ASN A 43 -13.96 11.72 -30.28
CA ASN A 43 -12.83 11.75 -31.19
C ASN A 43 -11.63 12.38 -30.50
N VAL A 44 -10.49 11.74 -30.65
CA VAL A 44 -9.18 12.30 -30.30
C VAL A 44 -8.62 13.01 -31.53
N CYS A 45 -8.00 14.17 -31.32
CA CYS A 45 -7.40 14.93 -32.40
C CYS A 45 -6.27 14.13 -33.08
N PRO A 46 -6.20 14.10 -34.42
CA PRO A 46 -5.12 13.42 -35.15
C PRO A 46 -3.71 13.92 -34.79
N SER A 47 -3.58 15.21 -34.49
CA SER A 47 -2.34 15.86 -34.02
C SER A 47 -1.81 15.21 -32.75
N LEU A 48 -2.66 15.08 -31.72
CA LEU A 48 -2.32 14.46 -30.44
C LEU A 48 -1.90 12.99 -30.63
N CYS A 49 -2.62 12.25 -31.47
CA CYS A 49 -2.28 10.86 -31.80
C CYS A 49 -0.90 10.73 -32.49
N ASN A 50 -0.58 11.66 -33.38
CA ASN A 50 0.72 11.69 -34.06
C ASN A 50 1.85 12.08 -33.10
N ASP A 51 1.61 13.02 -32.20
CA ASP A 51 2.58 13.38 -31.16
C ASP A 51 2.82 12.20 -30.23
N TRP A 52 1.76 11.56 -29.73
CA TRP A 52 1.85 10.37 -28.88
C TRP A 52 2.65 9.25 -29.54
N TYR A 53 2.35 8.92 -30.80
CA TYR A 53 3.12 7.94 -31.56
C TYR A 53 4.60 8.33 -31.71
N LYS A 54 4.89 9.59 -32.06
CA LYS A 54 6.26 10.06 -32.30
C LYS A 54 7.17 9.89 -31.08
N VAL A 55 6.64 10.09 -29.87
CA VAL A 55 7.40 9.92 -28.63
C VAL A 55 7.44 8.49 -28.14
N CYS A 56 6.43 7.68 -28.47
CA CYS A 56 6.32 6.29 -28.03
C CYS A 56 6.78 5.25 -29.08
N LYS A 57 7.22 5.68 -30.27
CA LYS A 57 7.57 4.79 -31.40
C LYS A 57 8.66 3.75 -31.11
N ASP A 58 9.57 4.06 -30.20
CA ASP A 58 10.69 3.20 -29.81
C ASP A 58 10.38 2.36 -28.56
N GLU A 59 9.20 2.56 -27.95
CA GLU A 59 8.74 1.80 -26.79
C GLU A 59 8.13 0.46 -27.19
N TYR A 60 8.10 -0.49 -26.26
CA TYR A 60 7.66 -1.86 -26.53
C TYR A 60 6.19 -2.07 -26.17
N TYR A 61 5.45 -2.64 -27.12
CA TYR A 61 4.05 -2.98 -26.97
C TYR A 61 3.82 -4.46 -27.28
N ALA A 62 2.75 -4.99 -26.71
CA ALA A 62 2.25 -6.33 -26.98
C ALA A 62 0.80 -6.25 -27.48
N HIS A 63 0.43 -7.17 -28.38
CA HIS A 63 -0.97 -7.34 -28.77
C HIS A 63 -1.73 -8.05 -27.65
N SER A 64 -2.81 -7.42 -27.20
CA SER A 64 -3.80 -8.05 -26.34
C SER A 64 -4.75 -8.92 -27.16
N GLY A 65 -5.39 -9.90 -26.52
CA GLY A 65 -6.25 -10.89 -27.19
C GLY A 65 -7.45 -10.30 -27.95
N ALA A 66 -7.78 -9.03 -27.73
CA ALA A 66 -8.85 -8.31 -28.43
C ALA A 66 -8.38 -7.50 -29.66
N GLY A 67 -7.11 -7.65 -30.08
CA GLY A 67 -6.54 -6.86 -31.16
C GLY A 67 -6.15 -5.43 -30.74
N THR A 68 -6.30 -5.09 -29.45
CA THR A 68 -5.82 -3.84 -28.88
C THR A 68 -4.36 -3.92 -28.48
N LEU A 69 -3.66 -2.79 -28.47
CA LEU A 69 -2.30 -2.70 -27.97
C LEU A 69 -2.29 -2.44 -26.47
N THR A 70 -1.33 -3.07 -25.81
CA THR A 70 -1.05 -2.86 -24.38
C THR A 70 0.44 -2.64 -24.18
N PRO A 71 0.85 -1.78 -23.21
CA PRO A 71 2.24 -1.66 -22.84
C PRO A 71 2.85 -3.03 -22.50
N CYS A 72 4.07 -3.28 -22.98
CA CYS A 72 4.75 -4.53 -22.68
C CYS A 72 5.22 -4.53 -21.22
N TYR A 73 4.72 -5.49 -20.44
CA TYR A 73 5.23 -5.78 -19.10
C TYR A 73 6.10 -7.03 -19.15
N GLY A 74 6.93 -7.26 -18.12
CA GLY A 74 7.88 -8.39 -18.06
C GLY A 74 7.27 -9.80 -18.14
N ASN A 75 5.95 -9.94 -18.19
CA ASN A 75 5.24 -11.21 -18.35
C ASN A 75 4.63 -11.42 -19.76
N ALA A 76 4.82 -10.50 -20.70
CA ALA A 76 4.31 -10.64 -22.06
C ALA A 76 5.20 -11.59 -22.90
N LEU A 77 4.58 -12.50 -23.65
CA LEU A 77 5.27 -13.54 -24.43
C LEU A 77 5.97 -12.97 -25.68
N VAL A 78 5.42 -11.93 -26.29
CA VAL A 78 5.94 -11.30 -27.51
C VAL A 78 5.75 -9.78 -27.40
N CYS A 79 6.85 -9.05 -27.48
CA CYS A 79 6.84 -7.59 -27.51
C CYS A 79 7.66 -7.09 -28.69
N SER A 80 7.13 -6.08 -29.36
CA SER A 80 7.79 -5.41 -30.48
C SER A 80 7.76 -3.91 -30.28
N PRO A 81 8.77 -3.18 -30.79
CA PRO A 81 8.75 -1.73 -30.75
C PRO A 81 7.56 -1.20 -31.56
N LEU A 82 6.95 -0.11 -31.11
CA LEU A 82 5.72 0.41 -31.72
C LEU A 82 5.86 0.71 -33.22
N LYS A 83 7.02 1.23 -33.65
CA LYS A 83 7.35 1.47 -35.06
C LYS A 83 7.37 0.22 -35.94
N ALA A 84 7.42 -0.97 -35.37
CA ALA A 84 7.33 -2.23 -36.12
C ALA A 84 5.88 -2.74 -36.23
N ILE A 85 4.97 -2.16 -35.45
CA ILE A 85 3.56 -2.54 -35.40
C ILE A 85 2.72 -1.60 -36.27
N THR A 86 2.99 -0.29 -36.20
CA THR A 86 2.26 0.75 -36.95
C THR A 86 3.21 1.88 -37.34
N ASP A 87 2.97 2.46 -38.51
CA ASP A 87 3.76 3.57 -39.05
C ASP A 87 3.09 4.94 -38.84
N ASN A 88 1.80 4.94 -38.45
CA ASN A 88 0.98 6.15 -38.34
C ASN A 88 0.37 6.30 -36.94
N GLY A 89 0.29 7.54 -36.44
CA GLY A 89 -0.23 7.84 -35.11
C GLY A 89 -1.74 7.66 -35.00
N ALA A 90 -2.50 7.95 -36.06
CA ALA A 90 -3.93 7.68 -36.10
C ALA A 90 -4.23 6.17 -35.90
N ASN A 91 -3.51 5.29 -36.59
CA ASN A 91 -3.63 3.85 -36.42
C ASN A 91 -3.23 3.40 -35.01
N PHE A 92 -2.19 4.01 -34.44
CA PHE A 92 -1.80 3.74 -33.05
C PHE A 92 -2.92 4.05 -32.06
N CYS A 93 -3.55 5.23 -32.16
CA CYS A 93 -4.70 5.59 -31.33
C CYS A 93 -5.86 4.59 -31.44
N VAL A 94 -6.19 4.16 -32.67
CA VAL A 94 -7.24 3.15 -32.90
C VAL A 94 -6.88 1.81 -32.25
N LEU A 95 -5.63 1.38 -32.37
CA LEU A 95 -5.15 0.14 -31.72
C LEU A 95 -5.14 0.25 -30.19
N MET A 96 -4.95 1.45 -29.63
CA MET A 96 -5.10 1.70 -28.20
C MET A 96 -6.57 1.79 -27.75
N GLY A 97 -7.53 1.76 -28.69
CA GLY A 97 -8.97 1.74 -28.44
C GLY A 97 -9.65 3.12 -28.50
N PHE A 98 -8.99 4.13 -29.09
CA PHE A 98 -9.56 5.46 -29.27
C PHE A 98 -10.17 5.65 -30.66
N HIS A 99 -11.18 6.51 -30.77
CA HIS A 99 -11.67 6.98 -32.06
C HIS A 99 -10.90 8.24 -32.46
N VAL A 100 -10.44 8.30 -33.71
CA VAL A 100 -9.67 9.44 -34.23
C VAL A 100 -10.60 10.32 -35.08
N GLY A 101 -10.55 11.63 -34.86
CA GLY A 101 -11.31 12.62 -35.62
C GLY A 101 -10.83 12.78 -37.06
N SER A 102 -11.52 13.60 -37.86
CA SER A 102 -11.08 13.90 -39.21
C SER A 102 -9.95 14.95 -39.22
N GLU A 103 -9.12 14.99 -40.27
CA GLU A 103 -8.05 16.00 -40.37
C GLU A 103 -8.58 17.44 -40.44
N ALA A 104 -9.86 17.64 -40.76
CA ALA A 104 -10.53 18.94 -40.76
C ALA A 104 -10.86 19.45 -39.35
N ASP A 105 -10.83 18.58 -38.34
CA ASP A 105 -11.15 18.89 -36.94
C ASP A 105 -9.88 19.20 -36.13
N ALA A 106 -8.75 19.45 -36.78
CA ALA A 106 -7.45 19.70 -36.15
C ALA A 106 -7.42 20.91 -35.21
N GLU A 107 -8.45 21.76 -35.24
CA GLU A 107 -8.58 22.95 -34.40
C GLU A 107 -9.52 22.70 -33.21
N GLY A 108 -9.16 21.78 -32.29
CA GLY A 108 -9.54 21.73 -30.85
C GLY A 108 -11.00 21.95 -30.39
N ILE A 109 -11.96 22.12 -31.30
CA ILE A 109 -13.35 22.48 -30.99
C ILE A 109 -14.20 21.21 -30.88
N ASP A 110 -13.96 20.21 -31.74
CA ASP A 110 -14.75 18.98 -31.82
C ASP A 110 -13.95 17.71 -31.47
N CYS A 111 -12.69 17.84 -31.05
CA CYS A 111 -11.83 16.71 -30.68
C CYS A 111 -11.02 16.98 -29.41
N PHE A 112 -10.66 15.90 -28.72
CA PHE A 112 -9.84 15.95 -27.52
C PHE A 112 -8.37 16.14 -27.90
N ASP A 113 -7.81 17.26 -27.47
CA ASP A 113 -6.43 17.70 -27.74
C ASP A 113 -5.47 17.47 -26.56
N GLY A 114 -5.97 16.94 -25.44
CA GLY A 114 -5.20 16.74 -24.21
C GLY A 114 -5.40 17.84 -23.17
N SER A 115 -5.94 18.99 -23.58
CA SER A 115 -6.17 20.12 -22.68
C SER A 115 -7.40 19.92 -21.78
N VAL A 116 -7.41 20.61 -20.64
CA VAL A 116 -8.57 20.68 -19.75
C VAL A 116 -9.29 22.00 -20.02
N PRO A 117 -10.60 22.00 -20.33
CA PRO A 117 -11.35 23.22 -20.57
C PRO A 117 -11.33 24.10 -19.31
N GLU A 118 -10.83 25.34 -19.44
CA GLU A 118 -10.76 26.27 -18.30
C GLU A 118 -12.14 26.71 -17.77
N MET A 119 -13.20 26.52 -18.55
CA MET A 119 -14.54 27.09 -18.27
C MET A 119 -15.58 26.10 -17.73
N ILE A 120 -15.22 24.85 -17.47
CA ILE A 120 -16.17 23.83 -16.98
C ILE A 120 -15.69 23.28 -15.65
N GLY A 121 -16.22 23.83 -14.56
CA GLY A 121 -16.02 23.34 -13.20
C GLY A 121 -15.81 24.47 -12.20
N GLU A 122 -16.30 24.29 -10.98
CA GLU A 122 -15.80 25.05 -9.85
C GLU A 122 -14.48 24.39 -9.41
N VAL A 123 -13.45 25.19 -9.16
CA VAL A 123 -12.21 24.70 -8.56
C VAL A 123 -12.58 23.97 -7.28
N GLU A 124 -12.08 22.74 -7.11
CA GLU A 124 -12.31 21.98 -5.88
C GLU A 124 -11.95 22.89 -4.69
N PRO A 125 -12.91 23.19 -3.79
CA PRO A 125 -12.66 24.12 -2.71
C PRO A 125 -11.50 23.56 -1.90
N THR A 126 -10.49 24.40 -1.66
CA THR A 126 -9.35 24.00 -0.82
C THR A 126 -9.87 23.74 0.58
N GLU A 127 -10.12 22.47 0.89
CA GLU A 127 -10.54 22.09 2.23
C GLU A 127 -9.41 22.40 3.22
N PRO A 128 -9.74 22.94 4.40
CA PRO A 128 -8.75 23.06 5.46
C PRO A 128 -8.21 21.68 5.80
N LEU A 129 -6.89 21.58 6.03
CA LEU A 129 -6.16 20.33 6.29
C LEU A 129 -6.85 19.42 7.31
N GLN A 130 -7.55 20.00 8.29
CA GLN A 130 -8.27 19.29 9.34
C GLN A 130 -9.41 18.41 8.80
N VAL A 131 -10.21 18.93 7.86
CA VAL A 131 -11.34 18.21 7.24
C VAL A 131 -10.82 17.07 6.36
N ARG A 132 -9.76 17.35 5.60
CA ARG A 132 -9.06 16.33 4.81
C ARG A 132 -8.49 15.21 5.69
N LEU A 133 -7.91 15.57 6.85
CA LEU A 133 -7.39 14.58 7.80
C LEU A 133 -8.49 13.71 8.38
N GLN A 134 -9.62 14.32 8.78
CA GLN A 134 -10.79 13.57 9.28
C GLN A 134 -11.30 12.58 8.25
N ARG A 135 -11.46 13.00 6.99
CA ARG A 135 -11.91 12.12 5.91
C ARG A 135 -10.97 10.94 5.68
N MET A 136 -9.65 11.19 5.66
CA MET A 136 -8.65 10.11 5.53
C MET A 136 -8.62 9.16 6.73
N LEU A 137 -8.78 9.70 7.95
CA LEU A 137 -8.86 8.88 9.17
C LEU A 137 -10.12 8.02 9.21
N GLU A 138 -11.24 8.52 8.69
CA GLU A 138 -12.51 7.81 8.62
C GLU A 138 -12.46 6.70 7.55
N GLU A 139 -11.85 6.97 6.39
CA GLU A 139 -11.58 5.95 5.35
C GLU A 139 -10.64 4.83 5.83
N GLU A 140 -9.58 5.17 6.57
CA GLU A 140 -8.66 4.18 7.16
C GLU A 140 -9.29 3.43 8.36
N ALA A 141 -10.25 4.02 9.07
CA ALA A 141 -10.97 3.32 10.13
C ALA A 141 -11.90 2.23 9.57
N GLU A 142 -12.47 2.44 8.38
CA GLU A 142 -13.34 1.47 7.72
C GLU A 142 -12.57 0.30 7.09
N ASN A 143 -11.32 0.52 6.66
CA ASN A 143 -10.42 -0.53 6.17
C ASN A 143 -9.00 -0.39 6.78
N PRO A 144 -8.78 -0.85 8.01
CA PRO A 144 -7.53 -0.57 8.71
C PRO A 144 -6.37 -1.30 8.05
N SER A 145 -5.46 -0.53 7.46
CA SER A 145 -4.17 -1.03 7.01
C SER A 145 -3.35 -1.55 8.21
N GLY A 146 -2.56 -2.62 8.03
CA GLY A 146 -1.78 -3.21 9.12
C GLY A 146 -0.82 -2.23 9.80
N LEU A 147 -0.39 -1.19 9.07
CA LEU A 147 0.45 -0.11 9.58
C LEU A 147 -0.31 0.84 10.51
N PHE A 148 -1.57 1.17 10.20
CA PHE A 148 -2.41 2.00 11.06
C PHE A 148 -2.65 1.33 12.41
N ILE A 149 -2.99 0.04 12.39
CA ILE A 149 -3.18 -0.78 13.59
C ILE A 149 -1.90 -0.80 14.44
N ALA A 150 -0.74 -1.08 13.83
CA ALA A 150 0.54 -1.09 14.53
C ALA A 150 0.88 0.28 15.16
N GLY A 151 0.62 1.38 14.44
CA GLY A 151 0.83 2.74 14.96
C GLY A 151 -0.02 3.04 16.21
N VAL A 152 -1.30 2.65 16.20
CA VAL A 152 -2.19 2.82 17.37
C VAL A 152 -1.71 1.98 18.55
N PHE A 153 -1.31 0.72 18.32
CA PHE A 153 -0.75 -0.12 19.39
C PHE A 153 0.55 0.43 19.97
N ILE A 154 1.43 1.00 19.15
CA ILE A 154 2.67 1.65 19.64
C ILE A 154 2.35 2.84 20.54
N LEU A 155 1.39 3.69 20.16
CA LEU A 155 0.97 4.82 20.99
C LEU A 155 0.36 4.37 22.32
N ILE A 156 -0.51 3.36 22.29
CA ILE A 156 -1.10 2.81 23.51
C ILE A 156 -0.02 2.21 24.41
N THR A 157 0.92 1.44 23.86
CA THR A 157 2.00 0.85 24.65
C THR A 157 2.94 1.89 25.23
N MET A 158 3.29 2.96 24.50
CA MET A 158 4.07 4.07 25.06
C MET A 158 3.34 4.77 26.23
N VAL A 159 2.04 5.04 26.10
CA VAL A 159 1.25 5.65 27.18
C VAL A 159 1.17 4.74 28.40
N LEU A 160 0.97 3.43 28.20
CA LEU A 160 0.92 2.46 29.29
C LEU A 160 2.27 2.27 29.97
N MET A 161 3.36 2.22 29.21
CA MET A 161 4.73 2.15 29.75
C MET A 161 5.10 3.43 30.49
N GLY A 162 4.76 4.62 29.95
CA GLY A 162 4.96 5.90 30.63
C GLY A 162 4.16 6.01 31.94
N ARG A 163 2.91 5.55 31.97
CA ARG A 163 2.10 5.49 33.20
C ARG A 163 2.64 4.50 34.24
N ARG A 164 3.21 3.37 33.81
CA ARG A 164 3.89 2.44 34.71
C ARG A 164 5.15 3.08 35.30
N LEU A 165 5.93 3.77 34.47
CA LEU A 165 7.15 4.44 34.92
C LEU A 165 6.84 5.55 35.95
N VAL A 166 5.81 6.36 35.72
CA VAL A 166 5.36 7.39 36.68
C VAL A 166 4.80 6.79 37.98
N ARG A 167 4.20 5.59 37.94
CA ARG A 167 3.78 4.90 39.17
C ARG A 167 4.94 4.24 39.92
N GLN A 168 5.98 3.84 39.20
CA GLN A 168 7.14 3.15 39.77
C GLN A 168 8.18 4.14 40.31
N ILE A 169 8.22 5.36 39.77
CA ILE A 169 8.98 6.50 40.28
C ILE A 169 8.00 7.33 41.12
N GLY A 170 7.88 7.02 42.41
CA GLY A 170 6.98 7.71 43.34
C GLY A 170 7.12 9.24 43.33
N ASP A 171 6.05 9.92 43.75
CA ASP A 171 5.88 11.39 43.81
C ASP A 171 7.17 12.14 44.22
N PRO A 172 7.73 13.02 43.37
CA PRO A 172 9.01 13.69 43.67
C PRO A 172 8.91 14.86 44.67
N PHE A 173 7.72 15.16 45.22
CA PHE A 173 7.51 16.34 46.07
C PHE A 173 6.66 16.02 47.31
N GLY A 174 7.33 15.49 48.34
CA GLY A 174 7.28 15.98 49.73
C GLY A 174 5.96 15.97 50.52
N GLY A 175 5.98 15.22 51.62
CA GLY A 175 5.49 15.75 52.91
C GLY A 175 4.53 14.85 53.68
N ASP A 176 5.05 13.85 54.39
CA ASP A 176 4.62 13.53 55.76
C ASP A 176 5.81 12.90 56.51
N GLN A 177 6.65 13.76 57.10
CA GLN A 177 7.51 13.33 58.19
C GLN A 177 6.60 13.03 59.40
N LEU A 178 6.06 11.82 59.45
CA LEU A 178 5.61 11.26 60.72
C LEU A 178 6.84 11.22 61.64
N SER A 179 6.79 12.01 62.71
CA SER A 179 7.88 12.09 63.68
C SER A 179 8.20 10.68 64.17
N LEU A 180 9.49 10.39 64.32
CA LEU A 180 9.99 9.09 64.74
C LEU A 180 9.44 8.68 66.13
N GLU A 181 8.89 9.63 66.89
CA GLU A 181 8.14 9.40 68.12
C GLU A 181 6.73 8.83 67.88
N GLU A 182 5.99 9.31 66.87
CA GLU A 182 4.65 8.81 66.53
C GLU A 182 4.74 7.37 66.00
N VAL A 183 5.75 7.06 65.18
CA VAL A 183 6.01 5.70 64.68
C VAL A 183 6.34 4.75 65.84
N ARG A 184 7.13 5.19 66.82
CA ARG A 184 7.41 4.39 68.02
C ARG A 184 6.16 4.14 68.84
N ARG A 185 5.30 5.16 69.03
CA ARG A 185 4.04 5.00 69.77
C ARG A 185 3.14 3.95 69.11
N VAL A 186 2.98 4.03 67.78
CA VAL A 186 2.15 3.09 67.02
C VAL A 186 2.74 1.67 67.00
N GLN A 187 4.07 1.53 66.92
CA GLN A 187 4.71 0.22 67.04
C GLN A 187 4.49 -0.39 68.44
N GLN A 188 4.61 0.41 69.50
CA GLN A 188 4.39 -0.08 70.86
C GLN A 188 2.95 -0.54 71.09
N GLU A 189 1.96 0.18 70.56
CA GLU A 189 0.56 -0.25 70.58
C GLU A 189 0.33 -1.57 69.81
N ARG A 190 1.02 -1.78 68.69
CA ARG A 190 0.92 -3.06 67.93
C ARG A 190 1.60 -4.23 68.63
N TYR A 191 2.73 -3.99 69.32
CA TYR A 191 3.38 -5.01 70.13
C TYR A 191 2.53 -5.42 71.34
N GLU A 192 1.88 -4.46 72.00
CA GLU A 192 0.92 -4.76 73.07
C GLU A 192 -0.32 -5.50 72.56
N ARG A 193 -0.70 -5.29 71.28
CA ARG A 193 -1.80 -6.01 70.63
C ARG A 193 -1.45 -7.41 70.13
N GLY A 194 -0.16 -7.77 70.07
CA GLY A 194 0.30 -9.13 69.76
C GLY A 194 0.06 -9.60 68.33
N GLU A 195 0.01 -8.70 67.34
CA GLU A 195 -0.12 -9.10 65.93
C GLU A 195 1.22 -9.59 65.36
N GLN A 196 1.32 -10.88 65.04
CA GLN A 196 2.49 -11.50 64.41
C GLN A 196 2.71 -10.95 62.99
N MET A 197 3.94 -10.50 62.72
CA MET A 197 4.41 -10.02 61.42
C MET A 197 5.10 -11.19 60.70
N TYR A 198 4.53 -11.69 59.60
CA TYR A 198 5.18 -12.69 58.76
C TYR A 198 5.99 -12.00 57.65
N ASP A 199 7.24 -12.43 57.52
CA ASP A 199 8.18 -12.11 56.44
C ASP A 199 7.75 -12.77 55.12
N ASP A 200 7.95 -12.08 54.00
CA ASP A 200 7.96 -12.72 52.68
C ASP A 200 9.25 -12.32 51.95
N GLU A 201 10.20 -13.26 51.95
CA GLU A 201 11.37 -13.22 51.09
C GLU A 201 11.03 -13.88 49.75
N THR A 202 11.33 -13.20 48.64
CA THR A 202 11.49 -13.88 47.34
C THR A 202 12.60 -13.22 46.53
N ASP A 203 13.81 -13.76 46.69
CA ASP A 203 14.92 -13.68 45.74
C ASP A 203 14.89 -14.90 44.79
N SER A 204 15.09 -14.70 43.49
CA SER A 204 16.15 -15.36 42.70
C SER A 204 15.91 -15.40 41.18
N SER A 205 16.93 -14.96 40.45
CA SER A 205 17.20 -15.21 39.03
C SER A 205 17.89 -16.56 38.81
N SER A 206 17.80 -17.15 37.60
CA SER A 206 18.95 -17.70 36.85
C SER A 206 18.54 -18.29 35.49
N ASN A 207 19.33 -17.93 34.46
CA ASN A 207 19.51 -18.71 33.22
C ASN A 207 20.54 -19.82 33.49
N GLU A 208 20.49 -20.94 32.75
CA GLU A 208 21.62 -21.46 31.95
C GLU A 208 21.27 -22.71 31.12
N GLU A 209 21.96 -22.78 29.97
CA GLU A 209 21.98 -23.76 28.89
C GLU A 209 22.85 -24.99 29.26
N MET A 210 22.72 -26.15 28.56
CA MET A 210 23.86 -26.97 28.01
C MET A 210 23.45 -28.41 27.59
N GLU A 211 23.41 -28.61 26.26
CA GLU A 211 24.03 -29.64 25.39
C GLU A 211 24.00 -31.19 25.56
N LEU A 212 23.85 -31.82 24.36
CA LEU A 212 24.45 -33.06 23.78
C LEU A 212 24.05 -34.46 24.33
N ARG A 213 23.92 -35.59 23.59
CA ARG A 213 23.82 -36.06 22.17
C ARG A 213 23.58 -37.62 22.21
N PRO A 214 23.70 -38.45 21.14
CA PRO A 214 22.66 -39.41 20.68
C PRO A 214 23.05 -40.92 20.77
N THR A 215 22.14 -41.84 20.38
CA THR A 215 22.32 -43.05 19.51
C THR A 215 21.07 -43.97 19.64
N ILE A 216 20.30 -44.22 18.56
CA ILE A 216 20.38 -45.28 17.51
C ILE A 216 19.98 -46.70 17.98
N ASN A 217 18.91 -47.23 17.36
CA ASN A 217 18.63 -48.60 16.84
C ASN A 217 17.09 -48.74 16.75
N GLN A 218 16.40 -48.69 15.61
CA GLN A 218 16.41 -49.48 14.37
C GLN A 218 15.90 -50.92 14.56
N GLU A 219 14.68 -51.19 14.07
CA GLU A 219 14.28 -52.50 13.53
C GLU A 219 13.25 -52.29 12.40
N ILE A 220 13.58 -52.87 11.26
CA ILE A 220 12.86 -52.87 9.97
C ILE A 220 12.29 -54.28 9.83
N ASP A 221 11.06 -54.42 9.35
CA ASP A 221 10.53 -55.70 8.87
C ASP A 221 10.05 -55.53 7.42
N GLU A 222 10.74 -56.20 6.50
CA GLU A 222 10.37 -56.41 5.10
C GLU A 222 9.91 -57.86 4.97
N THR A 223 8.73 -58.09 4.39
CA THR A 223 8.31 -59.42 3.95
C THR A 223 8.14 -59.41 2.43
N GLU A 224 9.08 -60.06 1.74
CA GLU A 224 8.95 -60.50 0.35
C GLU A 224 7.93 -61.63 0.24
N ASN A 225 7.18 -61.67 -0.87
CA ASN A 225 6.53 -62.90 -1.32
C ASN A 225 6.55 -62.96 -2.85
N ASN A 226 7.26 -63.97 -3.38
CA ASN A 226 7.31 -64.34 -4.79
C ASN A 226 6.82 -65.79 -4.92
N THR A 227 5.83 -66.09 -5.77
CA THR A 227 5.97 -67.10 -6.86
C THR A 227 4.76 -67.16 -7.82
N SER A 228 5.11 -67.17 -9.12
CA SER A 228 4.51 -67.73 -10.34
C SER A 228 3.20 -68.55 -10.36
N GLY A 229 2.43 -68.41 -11.46
CA GLY A 229 1.59 -69.50 -11.99
C GLY A 229 0.56 -69.12 -13.08
N THR A 230 0.93 -69.30 -14.34
CA THR A 230 0.11 -69.78 -15.50
C THR A 230 -1.43 -69.65 -15.50
N SER A 231 -1.97 -68.93 -16.48
CA SER A 231 -2.82 -69.43 -17.60
C SER A 231 -3.27 -68.26 -18.49
#